data_AF-A0A3D4LRV7-F1
#
_entry.id   AF-A0A3D4LRV7-F1
#
_cell.length_a   1.000
_cell.length_b   1.000
_cell.length_c   1.000
_cell.angle_alpha   90.00
_cell.angle_beta   90.00
_cell.angle_gamma   90.00
#
_symmetry.space_group_name_H-M   'P 1'
#
loop_
_entity.id
_entity.type
_entity.pdbx_description
1 polymer ?
#
loop_
_entity_poly.entity_id
_entity_poly.type
_entity_poly.pdbx_seq_one_letter_code
_entity_poly.pdbx_strand_id
1 'polypeptide(L)'
;MNWKKNMHWQSARRSGRSMSRCIRSSLPDILERSRRNIRRKMPLGEVMQAISALSISSEAGQIRSRGSSNGSKKRKKDWSEKIRMSQDTFARVEKKYVISREQYEWIRQFLAEYTVEDEYGQSTIRNVYYDTPGEEMIRHSIQKPEFKEKVRVRGYGKIGRNDDVFVELKRKYRGIVYKRRVSMPLSEAEKFLARRGSRNSVEGKDVCCQREKGSRSETVRKVFLPQKERPNQEEGDFVHRQILRELEYTRDQYDLRPNMYIAYDRVALYGKEDRSLRLTFDQRIRNRRRGLTLDGEEPENLYFEQGEVVMEIKCGSAYPLWLCRMLGRQEIYPTSFSKYGAFYTKERNQQYDGKCD
;
A
#
# COMPACT_ATOMS: atom_id res chain seq x y z
N MET A 1 -17.70 -51.63 -0.29
CA MET A 1 -18.72 -50.92 -1.11
C MET A 1 -18.03 -49.68 -1.70
N ASN A 2 -17.34 -49.74 -2.84
CA ASN A 2 -17.88 -49.83 -4.21
C ASN A 2 -18.90 -48.69 -4.43
N TRP A 3 -18.63 -47.64 -5.22
CA TRP A 3 -18.62 -47.69 -6.69
C TRP A 3 -17.87 -46.50 -7.34
N LYS A 4 -17.12 -46.83 -8.40
CA LYS A 4 -16.66 -45.96 -9.50
C LYS A 4 -17.83 -45.63 -10.45
N LYS A 5 -17.71 -44.51 -11.19
CA LYS A 5 -18.16 -44.24 -12.59
C LYS A 5 -17.75 -42.78 -12.89
N ASN A 6 -16.83 -42.39 -13.77
CA ASN A 6 -16.46 -42.78 -15.15
C ASN A 6 -17.56 -42.53 -16.19
N MET A 7 -17.26 -41.65 -17.17
CA MET A 7 -17.77 -41.49 -18.56
C MET A 7 -17.72 -40.00 -18.95
N HIS A 8 -17.35 -39.54 -20.15
CA HIS A 8 -16.61 -40.10 -21.27
C HIS A 8 -16.32 -38.91 -22.22
N TRP A 9 -15.12 -38.84 -22.80
CA TRP A 9 -14.84 -38.04 -24.00
C TRP A 9 -15.51 -38.71 -25.20
N GLN A 10 -16.18 -37.94 -26.06
CA GLN A 10 -16.38 -38.28 -27.48
C GLN A 10 -16.22 -37.03 -28.36
N SER A 11 -15.47 -37.23 -29.43
CA SER A 11 -15.15 -36.27 -30.47
C SER A 11 -16.29 -36.10 -31.47
N ALA A 12 -16.46 -34.90 -32.01
CA ALA A 12 -17.09 -34.70 -33.32
C ALA A 12 -16.34 -33.61 -34.09
N ARG A 13 -15.58 -34.03 -35.11
CA ARG A 13 -15.06 -33.17 -36.19
C ARG A 13 -15.98 -33.34 -37.41
N ARG A 14 -16.14 -32.23 -38.16
CA ARG A 14 -16.49 -32.06 -39.59
C ARG A 14 -17.92 -31.58 -39.93
N SER A 15 -18.02 -30.29 -40.21
CA SER A 15 -18.35 -29.68 -41.51
C SER A 15 -18.36 -28.15 -41.28
N GLY A 16 -17.77 -27.26 -42.06
CA GLY A 16 -17.32 -27.31 -43.44
C GLY A 16 -18.22 -26.46 -44.33
N ARG A 17 -18.30 -25.13 -44.12
CA ARG A 17 -18.50 -24.13 -45.20
C ARG A 17 -18.30 -22.68 -44.74
N SER A 18 -17.32 -22.08 -45.39
CA SER A 18 -17.00 -20.67 -45.64
C SER A 18 -18.16 -19.66 -45.58
N MET A 19 -17.95 -18.57 -44.82
CA MET A 19 -18.27 -17.23 -45.32
C MET A 19 -17.16 -16.27 -44.88
N SER A 20 -16.27 -15.96 -45.82
CA SER A 20 -15.25 -14.91 -45.69
C SER A 20 -15.80 -13.55 -46.08
N ARG A 21 -15.22 -12.50 -45.46
CA ARG A 21 -15.22 -11.06 -45.82
C ARG A 21 -16.24 -10.18 -45.11
N CYS A 22 -15.80 -9.60 -43.99
CA CYS A 22 -15.59 -8.15 -43.89
C CYS A 22 -14.69 -7.85 -42.67
N ILE A 23 -13.39 -7.67 -42.93
CA ILE A 23 -12.42 -7.05 -42.00
C ILE A 23 -11.91 -5.79 -42.70
N ARG A 24 -11.71 -4.74 -41.88
CA ARG A 24 -11.12 -3.39 -42.08
C ARG A 24 -12.26 -2.39 -41.85
N SER A 25 -12.29 -1.59 -40.80
CA SER A 25 -11.26 -0.87 -40.04
C SER A 25 -11.93 -0.43 -38.73
N SER A 26 -11.39 -0.62 -37.53
CA SER A 26 -10.58 0.40 -36.84
C SER A 26 -10.21 -0.12 -35.43
N LEU A 27 -9.22 -1.01 -35.37
CA LEU A 27 -8.66 -1.57 -34.12
C LEU A 27 -7.17 -1.26 -33.85
N PRO A 28 -6.38 -0.58 -34.72
CA PRO A 28 -5.03 -0.15 -34.33
C PRO A 28 -5.00 1.04 -33.34
N ASP A 29 -6.00 1.92 -33.32
CA ASP A 29 -5.87 3.22 -32.65
C ASP A 29 -5.90 3.18 -31.10
N ILE A 30 -6.46 2.14 -30.50
CA ILE A 30 -6.57 2.02 -29.03
C ILE A 30 -5.31 1.39 -28.42
N LEU A 31 -4.71 0.43 -29.12
CA LEU A 31 -3.45 -0.21 -28.71
C LEU A 31 -2.23 0.70 -28.96
N GLU A 32 -2.27 1.53 -30.00
CA GLU A 32 -1.17 2.47 -30.28
C GLU A 32 -1.18 3.69 -29.34
N ARG A 33 -2.37 4.14 -28.89
CA ARG A 33 -2.49 5.12 -27.79
C ARG A 33 -1.96 4.59 -26.46
N SER A 34 -2.15 3.30 -26.17
CA SER A 34 -1.65 2.67 -24.95
C SER A 34 -0.11 2.53 -24.96
N ARG A 35 0.49 2.20 -26.10
CA ARG A 35 1.96 2.13 -26.27
C ARG A 35 2.65 3.49 -26.19
N ARG A 36 2.05 4.56 -26.73
CA ARG A 36 2.58 5.93 -26.59
C ARG A 36 2.46 6.47 -25.16
N ASN A 37 1.47 6.00 -24.38
CA ASN A 37 1.30 6.40 -22.98
C ASN A 37 2.26 5.68 -22.01
N ILE A 38 2.75 4.47 -22.33
CA ILE A 38 3.70 3.74 -21.46
C ILE A 38 5.09 4.36 -21.49
N ARG A 39 5.54 4.91 -22.64
CA ARG A 39 6.85 5.59 -22.77
C ARG A 39 6.91 6.98 -22.11
N ARG A 40 5.77 7.58 -21.73
CA ARG A 40 5.68 8.89 -21.05
C ARG A 40 5.45 8.78 -19.53
N LYS A 41 5.45 7.57 -18.96
CA LYS A 41 4.97 7.27 -17.60
C LYS A 41 6.05 7.09 -16.52
N MET A 42 7.23 7.70 -16.67
CA MET A 42 8.18 7.86 -15.56
C MET A 42 8.69 9.30 -15.54
N PRO A 43 8.48 10.08 -14.48
CA PRO A 43 9.14 11.38 -14.32
C PRO A 43 10.67 11.16 -14.29
N LEU A 44 11.46 12.09 -14.85
CA LEU A 44 12.92 11.98 -14.97
C LEU A 44 13.64 11.60 -13.66
N GLY A 45 13.06 11.91 -12.49
CA GLY A 45 13.58 11.50 -11.18
C GLY A 45 13.54 9.98 -10.93
N GLU A 46 12.58 9.25 -11.51
CA GLU A 46 12.50 7.78 -11.39
C GLU A 46 13.46 7.07 -12.36
N VAL A 47 13.79 7.68 -13.50
CA VAL A 47 14.82 7.17 -14.42
C VAL A 47 16.20 7.19 -13.75
N MET A 48 16.50 8.25 -12.99
CA MET A 48 17.77 8.36 -12.25
C MET A 48 17.89 7.31 -11.11
N GLN A 49 16.80 7.01 -10.41
CA GLN A 49 16.80 5.96 -9.37
C GLN A 49 16.83 4.54 -9.95
N ALA A 50 16.17 4.31 -11.09
CA ALA A 50 16.25 3.02 -11.81
C ALA A 50 17.65 2.77 -12.39
N ILE A 51 18.30 3.80 -12.93
CA ILE A 51 19.70 3.73 -13.40
C ILE A 51 20.64 3.47 -12.22
N SER A 52 20.45 4.14 -11.07
CA SER A 52 21.24 3.87 -9.86
C SER A 52 21.11 2.43 -9.37
N ALA A 53 19.92 1.82 -9.47
CA ALA A 53 19.70 0.43 -9.05
C ALA A 53 20.27 -0.59 -10.07
N LEU A 54 20.30 -0.26 -11.36
CA LEU A 54 20.88 -1.10 -12.42
C LEU A 54 22.42 -1.07 -12.40
N SER A 55 23.04 0.08 -12.09
CA SER A 55 24.50 0.19 -11.99
C SER A 55 25.07 -0.68 -10.86
N ILE A 56 24.38 -0.75 -9.71
CA ILE A 56 24.77 -1.59 -8.55
C ILE A 56 24.73 -3.09 -8.89
N SER A 57 23.79 -3.51 -9.75
CA SER A 57 23.64 -4.91 -10.16
C SER A 57 24.72 -5.35 -11.16
N SER A 58 25.25 -4.41 -11.96
CA SER A 58 26.32 -4.68 -12.93
C SER A 58 27.72 -4.74 -12.28
N GLU A 59 27.97 -3.92 -11.25
CA GLU A 59 29.28 -3.89 -10.55
C GLU A 59 29.49 -5.10 -9.63
N ALA A 60 28.42 -5.71 -9.10
CA ALA A 60 28.50 -6.92 -8.30
C ALA A 60 28.92 -8.18 -9.12
N GLY A 61 28.80 -8.12 -10.45
CA GLY A 61 29.12 -9.22 -11.36
C GLY A 61 30.54 -9.20 -11.94
N GLN A 62 31.35 -8.16 -11.67
CA GLN A 62 32.56 -7.92 -12.44
C GLN A 62 33.78 -7.53 -11.59
N ILE A 63 34.03 -8.29 -10.51
CA ILE A 63 35.35 -8.29 -9.83
C ILE A 63 35.74 -9.73 -9.50
N ARG A 64 36.15 -10.48 -10.53
CA ARG A 64 37.14 -11.55 -10.39
C ARG A 64 38.28 -11.25 -11.36
N SER A 65 39.50 -11.31 -10.82
CA SER A 65 40.79 -11.09 -11.47
C SER A 65 41.18 -9.63 -11.79
N ARG A 66 41.96 -9.04 -10.88
CA ARG A 66 43.31 -8.48 -11.13
C ARG A 66 43.78 -7.73 -9.89
N GLY A 67 44.88 -8.20 -9.31
CA GLY A 67 45.56 -7.52 -8.21
C GLY A 67 46.36 -6.32 -8.73
N SER A 68 46.39 -5.25 -7.96
CA SER A 68 47.63 -4.54 -7.58
C SER A 68 47.29 -3.43 -6.56
N SER A 69 48.31 -3.12 -5.76
CA SER A 69 48.35 -2.41 -4.49
C SER A 69 48.11 -0.89 -4.54
N ASN A 70 47.84 -0.34 -3.34
CA ASN A 70 47.85 1.07 -2.91
C ASN A 70 46.58 1.90 -3.09
N GLY A 71 45.79 1.98 -2.00
CA GLY A 71 44.65 2.89 -1.85
C GLY A 71 43.77 2.59 -0.62
N SER A 72 44.37 2.23 0.51
CA SER A 72 43.72 1.45 1.58
C SER A 72 43.12 2.26 2.75
N LYS A 73 43.12 3.59 2.72
CA LYS A 73 42.49 4.40 3.80
C LYS A 73 41.25 5.21 3.38
N LYS A 74 41.16 5.68 2.13
CA LYS A 74 39.99 6.47 1.65
C LYS A 74 38.79 5.57 1.24
N ARG A 75 39.04 4.37 0.69
CA ARG A 75 38.00 3.40 0.31
C ARG A 75 37.29 2.74 1.50
N LYS A 76 37.97 2.47 2.62
CA LYS A 76 37.33 1.82 3.78
C LYS A 76 36.20 2.67 4.40
N LYS A 77 36.35 4.00 4.39
CA LYS A 77 35.34 4.93 4.95
C LYS A 77 34.08 4.98 4.08
N ASP A 78 34.25 5.06 2.76
CA ASP A 78 33.16 5.04 1.77
C ASP A 78 32.39 3.70 1.75
N TRP A 79 33.09 2.57 1.97
CA TRP A 79 32.45 1.25 2.11
C TRP A 79 31.67 1.10 3.41
N SER A 80 32.15 1.62 4.55
CA SER A 80 31.38 1.58 5.80
C SER A 80 30.12 2.45 5.76
N GLU A 81 30.16 3.55 5.01
CA GLU A 81 29.03 4.47 4.82
C GLU A 81 28.01 3.89 3.82
N LYS A 82 28.48 3.27 2.72
CA LYS A 82 27.63 2.46 1.82
C LYS A 82 27.02 1.23 2.49
N ILE A 83 27.75 0.55 3.39
CA ILE A 83 27.21 -0.56 4.18
C ILE A 83 26.19 -0.07 5.22
N ARG A 84 26.35 1.14 5.79
CA ARG A 84 25.30 1.78 6.61
C ARG A 84 24.06 2.16 5.79
N MET A 85 24.22 2.70 4.58
CA MET A 85 23.10 3.03 3.67
C MET A 85 22.41 1.78 3.09
N SER A 86 23.09 0.63 3.05
CA SER A 86 22.54 -0.66 2.63
C SER A 86 21.59 -1.29 3.67
N GLN A 87 21.50 -0.76 4.89
CA GLN A 87 20.60 -1.27 5.93
C GLN A 87 19.15 -0.77 5.79
N ASP A 88 18.83 0.14 4.87
CA ASP A 88 17.48 0.71 4.75
C ASP A 88 16.59 0.06 3.66
N THR A 89 17.12 -0.89 2.89
CA THR A 89 16.34 -1.62 1.87
C THR A 89 16.41 -3.14 2.08
N PHE A 90 15.88 -3.63 3.20
CA PHE A 90 15.64 -5.05 3.38
C PHE A 90 14.38 -5.48 2.63
N ALA A 91 14.51 -6.45 1.72
CA ALA A 91 13.37 -7.14 1.14
C ALA A 91 12.63 -7.90 2.26
N ARG A 92 11.34 -7.61 2.46
CA ARG A 92 10.52 -8.27 3.49
C ARG A 92 9.51 -9.21 2.84
N VAL A 93 9.32 -10.38 3.44
CA VAL A 93 8.23 -11.28 3.07
C VAL A 93 6.99 -10.89 3.84
N GLU A 94 5.89 -10.57 3.13
CA GLU A 94 4.57 -10.27 3.72
C GLU A 94 3.57 -11.32 3.25
N LYS A 95 3.04 -12.12 4.17
CA LYS A 95 1.95 -13.09 3.90
C LYS A 95 0.75 -12.79 4.79
N LYS A 96 -0.43 -13.10 4.26
CA LYS A 96 -1.72 -12.96 4.95
C LYS A 96 -2.35 -14.33 5.10
N TYR A 97 -3.15 -14.48 6.14
CA TYR A 97 -3.84 -15.68 6.53
C TYR A 97 -5.23 -15.28 7.02
N VAL A 98 -6.22 -16.13 6.78
CA VAL A 98 -7.54 -16.02 7.42
C VAL A 98 -7.59 -17.18 8.41
N ILE A 99 -7.88 -16.88 9.67
CA ILE A 99 -7.88 -17.86 10.75
C ILE A 99 -9.21 -17.78 11.51
N SER A 100 -9.65 -18.91 12.06
CA SER A 100 -10.85 -18.94 12.91
C SER A 100 -10.61 -18.19 14.22
N ARG A 101 -11.69 -17.87 14.93
CA ARG A 101 -11.61 -17.26 16.26
C ARG A 101 -10.86 -18.15 17.25
N GLU A 102 -11.12 -19.45 17.24
CA GLU A 102 -10.45 -20.44 18.09
C GLU A 102 -8.94 -20.49 17.81
N GLN A 103 -8.55 -20.54 16.53
CA GLN A 103 -7.14 -20.47 16.13
C GLN A 103 -6.49 -19.18 16.60
N TYR A 104 -7.18 -18.04 16.46
CA TYR A 104 -6.68 -16.75 16.92
C TYR A 104 -6.40 -16.74 18.44
N GLU A 105 -7.34 -17.23 19.24
CA GLU A 105 -7.20 -17.29 20.71
C GLU A 105 -6.01 -18.17 21.12
N TRP A 106 -5.89 -19.36 20.50
CA TRP A 106 -4.76 -20.26 20.75
C TRP A 106 -3.42 -19.64 20.32
N ILE A 107 -3.35 -19.05 19.12
CA ILE A 107 -2.14 -18.41 18.60
C ILE A 107 -1.72 -17.24 19.51
N ARG A 108 -2.66 -16.46 20.03
CA ARG A 108 -2.35 -15.33 20.91
C ARG A 108 -1.67 -15.78 22.20
N GLN A 109 -2.13 -16.87 22.78
CA GLN A 109 -1.49 -17.47 23.96
C GLN A 109 -0.09 -17.99 23.61
N PHE A 110 0.04 -18.72 22.50
CA PHE A 110 1.33 -19.23 22.04
C PHE A 110 2.35 -18.11 21.74
N LEU A 111 1.91 -17.00 21.15
CA LEU A 111 2.78 -15.87 20.79
C LEU A 111 3.22 -15.00 21.98
N ALA A 112 2.60 -15.13 23.15
CA ALA A 112 2.94 -14.33 24.33
C ALA A 112 4.41 -14.54 24.77
N GLU A 113 4.95 -15.74 24.55
CA GLU A 113 6.34 -16.06 24.84
C GLU A 113 7.30 -15.37 23.86
N TYR A 114 6.93 -15.25 22.58
CA TYR A 114 7.81 -14.81 21.49
C TYR A 114 7.66 -13.34 21.08
N THR A 115 6.58 -12.68 21.50
CA THR A 115 6.20 -11.35 20.98
C THR A 115 5.80 -10.36 22.06
N VAL A 116 5.85 -9.07 21.73
CA VAL A 116 5.39 -7.95 22.58
C VAL A 116 4.42 -7.10 21.77
N GLU A 117 3.40 -6.54 22.42
CA GLU A 117 2.51 -5.57 21.79
C GLU A 117 3.24 -4.25 21.48
N ASP A 118 2.88 -3.61 20.37
CA ASP A 118 3.38 -2.26 20.04
C ASP A 118 2.86 -1.22 21.05
N GLU A 119 3.41 0.00 21.02
CA GLU A 119 2.87 1.17 21.73
C GLU A 119 1.41 1.48 21.31
N TYR A 120 1.07 1.15 20.06
CA TYR A 120 -0.30 1.15 19.53
C TYR A 120 -0.90 -0.27 19.46
N GLY A 121 -0.53 -1.11 20.44
CA GLY A 121 -0.74 -2.56 20.45
C GLY A 121 -2.16 -2.98 20.11
N GLN A 122 -3.15 -2.18 20.51
CA GLN A 122 -4.55 -2.31 20.11
C GLN A 122 -5.07 -0.97 19.58
N SER A 123 -5.62 -0.98 18.36
CA SER A 123 -6.13 0.24 17.73
C SER A 123 -7.27 -0.05 16.76
N THR A 124 -8.31 0.76 16.81
CA THR A 124 -9.31 0.82 15.73
C THR A 124 -8.73 1.62 14.57
N ILE A 125 -8.56 0.98 13.42
CA ILE A 125 -8.05 1.62 12.21
C ILE A 125 -9.23 1.95 11.31
N ARG A 126 -9.38 3.23 10.98
CA ARG A 126 -10.40 3.73 10.07
C ARG A 126 -9.79 4.10 8.74
N ASN A 127 -10.39 3.67 7.64
CA ASN A 127 -9.89 3.96 6.29
C ASN A 127 -11.05 4.38 5.40
N VAL A 128 -10.88 5.45 4.63
CA VAL A 128 -11.73 5.76 3.47
C VAL A 128 -10.92 5.48 2.22
N TYR A 129 -11.36 4.50 1.43
CA TYR A 129 -10.80 4.20 0.13
C TYR A 129 -11.38 5.14 -0.91
N TYR A 130 -10.49 5.68 -1.74
CA TYR A 130 -10.85 6.52 -2.87
C TYR A 130 -10.72 5.71 -4.15
N ASP A 131 -11.68 5.87 -5.05
CA ASP A 131 -11.74 5.20 -6.34
C ASP A 131 -12.39 6.15 -7.36
N THR A 132 -12.42 5.75 -8.62
CA THR A 132 -13.18 6.45 -9.65
C THR A 132 -14.68 6.30 -9.39
N PRO A 133 -15.54 7.18 -9.96
CA PRO A 133 -17.00 7.02 -9.87
C PRO A 133 -17.47 5.65 -10.38
N GLY A 134 -16.73 5.06 -11.33
CA GLY A 134 -17.00 3.74 -11.90
C GLY A 134 -16.30 2.57 -11.21
N GLU A 135 -15.62 2.78 -10.07
CA GLU A 135 -14.89 1.72 -9.33
C GLU A 135 -13.82 1.01 -10.18
N GLU A 136 -13.17 1.75 -11.08
CA GLU A 136 -12.20 1.20 -12.02
C GLU A 136 -10.94 0.69 -11.32
N MET A 137 -10.47 1.37 -10.27
CA MET A 137 -9.22 0.99 -9.60
C MET A 137 -9.40 -0.35 -8.87
N ILE A 138 -10.54 -0.57 -8.21
CA ILE A 138 -10.80 -1.83 -7.53
C ILE A 138 -11.05 -2.98 -8.50
N ARG A 139 -11.82 -2.76 -9.57
CA ARG A 139 -12.01 -3.76 -10.65
C ARG A 139 -10.67 -4.19 -11.24
N HIS A 140 -9.83 -3.22 -11.58
CA HIS A 140 -8.47 -3.46 -12.07
C HIS A 140 -7.63 -4.19 -11.02
N SER A 141 -7.67 -3.77 -9.74
CA SER A 141 -6.89 -4.40 -8.67
C SER A 141 -7.22 -5.89 -8.46
N ILE A 142 -8.48 -6.30 -8.62
CA ILE A 142 -8.94 -7.69 -8.41
C ILE A 142 -8.43 -8.62 -9.52
N GLN A 143 -8.23 -8.11 -10.74
CA GLN A 143 -7.63 -8.84 -11.86
C GLN A 143 -6.13 -9.15 -11.66
N LYS A 144 -5.52 -8.65 -10.57
CA LYS A 144 -4.09 -8.84 -10.22
C LYS A 144 -3.11 -8.43 -11.35
N PRO A 145 -3.26 -7.22 -11.94
CA PRO A 145 -2.37 -6.72 -12.99
C PRO A 145 -0.95 -6.47 -12.48
N GLU A 146 0.01 -6.33 -13.40
CA GLU A 146 1.40 -5.97 -13.08
C GLU A 146 1.51 -4.62 -12.37
N PHE A 147 0.69 -3.65 -12.81
CA PHE A 147 0.59 -2.31 -12.25
C PHE A 147 -0.78 -2.07 -11.61
N LYS A 148 -0.78 -1.64 -10.35
CA LYS A 148 -1.98 -1.17 -9.66
C LYS A 148 -1.67 -0.13 -8.61
N GLU A 149 -2.65 0.70 -8.33
CA GLU A 149 -2.56 1.80 -7.37
C GLU A 149 -3.74 1.74 -6.41
N LYS A 150 -3.57 2.26 -5.20
CA LYS A 150 -4.64 2.42 -4.21
C LYS A 150 -4.42 3.73 -3.45
N VAL A 151 -5.47 4.52 -3.34
CA VAL A 151 -5.50 5.73 -2.52
C VAL A 151 -6.46 5.52 -1.36
N ARG A 152 -6.04 5.94 -0.17
CA ARG A 152 -6.90 5.93 1.02
C ARG A 152 -6.50 7.02 1.99
N VAL A 153 -7.48 7.53 2.73
CA VAL A 153 -7.24 8.30 3.95
C VAL A 153 -7.37 7.33 5.12
N ARG A 154 -6.42 7.36 6.04
CA ARG A 154 -6.35 6.46 7.20
C ARG A 154 -6.19 7.28 8.48
N GLY A 155 -6.97 6.94 9.50
CA GLY A 155 -6.75 7.42 10.85
C GLY A 155 -6.86 6.31 11.89
N TYR A 156 -6.57 6.66 13.14
CA TYR A 156 -6.45 5.75 14.27
C TYR A 156 -7.35 6.21 15.43
N GLY A 157 -8.06 5.29 16.06
CA GLY A 157 -8.92 5.60 17.21
C GLY A 157 -10.09 6.52 16.86
N LYS A 158 -10.59 7.27 17.84
CA LYS A 158 -11.60 8.33 17.65
C LYS A 158 -10.93 9.54 16.99
N ILE A 159 -11.51 10.04 15.88
CA ILE A 159 -10.92 11.09 15.05
C ILE A 159 -11.90 12.25 15.01
N GLY A 160 -11.43 13.45 15.34
CA GLY A 160 -12.10 14.72 15.10
C GLY A 160 -11.61 15.41 13.82
N ARG A 161 -12.28 16.51 13.45
CA ARG A 161 -12.00 17.28 12.21
C ARG A 161 -10.57 17.82 12.10
N ASN A 162 -9.93 18.06 13.24
CA ASN A 162 -8.59 18.66 13.33
C ASN A 162 -7.50 17.64 13.68
N ASP A 163 -7.87 16.37 13.88
CA ASP A 163 -6.90 15.33 14.19
C ASP A 163 -6.15 14.92 12.92
N ASP A 164 -4.88 14.59 13.09
CA ASP A 164 -4.01 14.17 12.01
C ASP A 164 -4.42 12.81 11.43
N VAL A 165 -4.53 12.77 10.11
CA VAL A 165 -4.78 11.54 9.33
C VAL A 165 -3.73 11.38 8.25
N PHE A 166 -3.56 10.15 7.80
CA PHE A 166 -2.63 9.82 6.73
C PHE A 166 -3.35 9.68 5.39
N VAL A 167 -3.02 10.53 4.43
CA VAL A 167 -3.37 10.31 3.02
C VAL A 167 -2.30 9.41 2.42
N GLU A 168 -2.66 8.17 2.08
CA GLU A 168 -1.73 7.14 1.62
C GLU A 168 -1.93 6.82 0.13
N LEU A 169 -0.83 6.79 -0.62
CA LEU A 169 -0.74 6.26 -1.98
C LEU A 169 0.09 4.98 -1.96
N LYS A 170 -0.49 3.88 -2.46
CA LYS A 170 0.20 2.59 -2.61
C LYS A 170 0.21 2.18 -4.08
N ARG A 171 1.39 2.13 -4.70
CA ARG A 171 1.61 1.59 -6.04
C ARG A 171 2.24 0.20 -5.95
N LYS A 172 1.87 -0.70 -6.85
CA LYS A 172 2.55 -1.98 -7.04
C LYS A 172 2.89 -2.13 -8.52
N TYR A 173 4.16 -2.34 -8.84
CA TYR A 173 4.65 -2.56 -10.19
C TYR A 173 5.57 -3.79 -10.20
N ARG A 174 5.28 -4.77 -11.06
CA ARG A 174 6.08 -6.01 -11.23
C ARG A 174 6.48 -6.67 -9.91
N GLY A 175 5.52 -6.74 -8.97
CA GLY A 175 5.74 -7.33 -7.65
C GLY A 175 6.24 -6.37 -6.58
N ILE A 176 6.91 -5.29 -6.95
CA ILE A 176 7.47 -4.28 -6.03
C ILE A 176 6.38 -3.31 -5.58
N VAL A 177 6.37 -2.99 -4.28
CA VAL A 177 5.39 -2.08 -3.67
C VAL A 177 6.06 -0.78 -3.28
N TYR A 178 5.49 0.34 -3.71
CA TYR A 178 5.89 1.69 -3.33
C TYR A 178 4.76 2.30 -2.50
N LYS A 179 5.05 2.68 -1.25
CA LYS A 179 4.09 3.32 -0.34
C LYS A 179 4.59 4.72 0.01
N ARG A 180 3.73 5.70 -0.18
CA ARG A 180 3.98 7.10 0.18
C ARG A 180 2.78 7.62 0.97
N ARG A 181 3.02 8.51 1.94
CA ARG A 181 1.95 9.09 2.75
C ARG A 181 2.33 10.49 3.23
N VAL A 182 1.32 11.32 3.45
CA VAL A 182 1.43 12.62 4.11
C VAL A 182 0.49 12.64 5.31
N SER A 183 0.89 13.34 6.37
CA SER A 183 0.05 13.58 7.54
C SER A 183 -0.54 14.98 7.44
N MET A 184 -1.84 15.12 7.63
CA MET A 184 -2.52 16.41 7.69
C MET A 184 -3.83 16.27 8.45
N PRO A 185 -4.41 17.36 8.99
CA PRO A 185 -5.73 17.33 9.63
C PRO A 185 -6.81 16.74 8.72
N LEU A 186 -7.77 16.01 9.28
CA LEU A 186 -8.87 15.39 8.51
C LEU A 186 -9.58 16.38 7.59
N SER A 187 -9.92 17.57 8.10
CA SER A 187 -10.59 18.61 7.31
C SER A 187 -9.75 19.10 6.12
N GLU A 188 -8.43 19.13 6.26
CA GLU A 188 -7.51 19.47 5.16
C GLU A 188 -7.39 18.34 4.15
N ALA A 189 -7.33 17.08 4.61
CA ALA A 189 -7.30 15.91 3.73
C ALA A 189 -8.56 15.82 2.85
N GLU A 190 -9.74 16.04 3.44
CA GLU A 190 -11.01 16.09 2.71
C GLU A 190 -11.02 17.21 1.68
N LYS A 191 -10.61 18.43 2.05
CA LYS A 191 -10.49 19.57 1.12
C LYS A 191 -9.50 19.29 0.00
N PHE A 192 -8.33 18.74 0.32
CA PHE A 192 -7.27 18.43 -0.63
C PHE A 192 -7.72 17.41 -1.68
N LEU A 193 -8.43 16.36 -1.26
CA LEU A 193 -8.94 15.33 -2.17
C LEU A 193 -10.21 15.77 -2.92
N ALA A 194 -10.98 16.71 -2.39
CA ALA A 194 -12.15 17.28 -3.06
C ALA A 194 -11.81 18.34 -4.12
N ARG A 195 -10.62 18.96 -4.07
CA ARG A 195 -10.16 19.92 -5.09
C ARG A 195 -10.15 19.24 -6.46
N ARG A 196 -10.92 19.77 -7.40
CA ARG A 196 -10.81 19.39 -8.81
C ARG A 196 -9.75 20.28 -9.45
N GLY A 197 -8.76 19.68 -10.11
CA GLY A 197 -7.82 20.44 -10.92
C GLY A 197 -8.58 21.19 -12.02
N SER A 198 -8.67 22.52 -11.91
CA SER A 198 -8.84 23.36 -13.10
C SER A 198 -7.60 23.12 -13.95
N ARG A 199 -7.72 22.34 -15.02
CA ARG A 199 -6.75 22.39 -16.12
C ARG A 199 -6.85 23.79 -16.73
N ASN A 200 -6.12 24.75 -16.17
CA ASN A 200 -5.56 25.95 -16.80
C ASN A 200 -4.87 26.82 -15.74
N SER A 201 -3.75 27.44 -16.15
CA SER A 201 -2.88 28.36 -15.40
C SER A 201 -1.73 27.72 -14.61
N VAL A 202 -0.59 27.63 -15.29
CA VAL A 202 0.73 27.67 -14.68
C VAL A 202 0.82 28.97 -13.89
N GLU A 203 0.70 28.92 -12.57
CA GLU A 203 1.31 29.88 -11.66
C GLU A 203 1.37 29.22 -10.28
N GLY A 204 2.59 28.88 -9.87
CA GLY A 204 2.87 28.33 -8.57
C GLY A 204 2.47 29.34 -7.50
N LYS A 205 1.36 29.06 -6.80
CA LYS A 205 1.12 29.63 -5.49
C LYS A 205 1.25 28.51 -4.47
N ASP A 206 2.39 28.52 -3.81
CA ASP A 206 2.69 27.75 -2.62
C ASP A 206 1.60 27.96 -1.58
N VAL A 207 0.72 26.97 -1.41
CA VAL A 207 -0.15 26.89 -0.25
C VAL A 207 0.51 25.96 0.75
N CYS A 208 1.45 26.50 1.52
CA CYS A 208 1.77 26.03 2.85
C CYS A 208 2.44 27.18 3.60
N CYS A 209 2.01 27.44 4.84
CA CYS A 209 2.49 28.49 5.75
C CYS A 209 1.83 29.88 5.59
N GLN A 210 0.57 30.01 6.01
CA GLN A 210 0.11 31.26 6.63
C GLN A 210 -0.35 30.95 8.06
N ARG A 211 0.57 31.13 9.02
CA ARG A 211 0.22 31.43 10.40
C ARG A 211 0.00 32.93 10.48
N GLU A 212 -1.21 33.35 10.83
CA GLU A 212 -1.54 34.74 11.10
C GLU A 212 -0.67 35.26 12.26
N LYS A 213 0.04 36.36 12.04
CA LYS A 213 0.84 37.04 13.07
C LYS A 213 -0.05 38.04 13.81
N GLY A 214 -0.38 37.71 15.06
CA GLY A 214 -0.83 38.67 16.06
C GLY A 214 0.30 39.60 16.51
N SER A 215 -0.09 40.81 16.87
CA SER A 215 0.71 42.03 17.09
C SER A 215 1.79 41.98 18.19
N ARG A 216 2.91 42.65 17.87
CA ARG A 216 3.98 43.26 18.70
C ARG A 216 3.74 43.39 20.21
N SER A 217 4.73 42.96 21.00
CA SER A 217 5.44 43.83 21.95
C SER A 217 6.87 43.32 22.19
N GLU A 218 7.69 44.20 22.74
CA GLU A 218 9.09 44.46 22.40
C GLU A 218 10.08 43.87 23.42
N THR A 219 11.32 43.67 22.96
CA THR A 219 12.56 43.70 23.77
C THR A 219 12.83 42.57 24.75
N VAL A 220 13.71 41.62 24.38
CA VAL A 220 14.93 41.29 25.14
C VAL A 220 15.97 40.67 24.19
N ARG A 221 17.07 41.41 23.97
CA ARG A 221 18.34 40.88 23.47
C ARG A 221 18.94 39.97 24.56
N LYS A 222 19.07 38.66 24.34
CA LYS A 222 20.04 37.84 25.08
C LYS A 222 20.68 36.77 24.19
N VAL A 223 21.96 37.05 23.91
CA VAL A 223 23.12 36.14 23.88
C VAL A 223 23.03 34.91 22.96
N PHE A 224 23.77 35.04 21.86
CA PHE A 224 24.14 33.99 20.92
C PHE A 224 24.94 32.89 21.65
N LEU A 225 24.30 31.73 21.86
CA LEU A 225 24.97 30.48 22.19
C LEU A 225 24.83 29.55 20.97
N PRO A 226 25.93 28.97 20.45
CA PRO A 226 25.88 28.17 19.24
C PRO A 226 25.21 26.83 19.56
N GLN A 227 23.94 26.69 19.21
CA GLN A 227 23.21 25.43 19.33
C GLN A 227 23.31 24.63 18.03
N LYS A 228 24.08 23.54 18.12
CA LYS A 228 24.09 22.29 17.34
C LYS A 228 23.22 22.27 16.08
N GLU A 229 23.88 22.05 14.94
CA GLU A 229 23.29 21.72 13.65
C GLU A 229 22.19 20.64 13.80
N ARG A 230 20.95 21.03 13.45
CA ARG A 230 19.82 20.12 13.29
C ARG A 230 19.84 19.58 11.85
N PRO A 231 19.64 18.28 11.61
CA PRO A 231 19.69 17.73 10.26
C PRO A 231 18.58 18.33 9.36
N ASN A 232 18.98 18.66 8.13
CA ASN A 232 18.29 19.16 6.93
C ASN A 232 16.73 19.24 6.95
N GLN A 233 16.16 20.37 7.38
CA GLN A 233 14.71 20.64 7.23
C GLN A 233 14.26 20.74 5.76
N GLU A 234 15.13 21.20 4.86
CA GLU A 234 14.80 21.42 3.43
C GLU A 234 14.57 20.10 2.66
N GLU A 235 15.27 19.02 3.01
CA GLU A 235 15.11 17.71 2.36
C GLU A 235 13.76 17.07 2.70
N GLY A 236 13.31 17.20 3.95
CA GLY A 236 12.00 16.72 4.40
C GLY A 236 10.86 17.43 3.67
N ASP A 237 10.97 18.74 3.50
CA ASP A 237 9.99 19.57 2.79
C ASP A 237 9.91 19.22 1.30
N PHE A 238 11.04 18.92 0.66
CA PHE A 238 11.06 18.46 -0.73
C PHE A 238 10.33 17.13 -0.92
N VAL A 239 10.63 16.12 -0.08
CA VAL A 239 9.98 14.80 -0.15
C VAL A 239 8.48 14.94 0.11
N HIS A 240 8.09 15.72 1.13
CA HIS A 240 6.70 16.01 1.44
C HIS A 240 5.96 16.60 0.24
N ARG A 241 6.54 17.63 -0.41
CA ARG A 241 6.00 18.28 -1.62
C ARG A 241 5.92 17.32 -2.81
N GLN A 242 6.87 16.40 -2.95
CA GLN A 242 6.81 15.38 -4.00
C GLN A 242 5.62 14.43 -3.80
N ILE A 243 5.39 13.95 -2.57
CA ILE A 243 4.25 13.06 -2.28
C ILE A 243 2.92 13.75 -2.57
N LEU A 244 2.79 15.03 -2.19
CA LEU A 244 1.59 15.82 -2.49
C LEU A 244 1.33 15.92 -3.99
N ARG A 245 2.34 16.23 -4.81
CA ARG A 245 2.20 16.28 -6.28
C ARG A 245 1.79 14.95 -6.89
N GLU A 246 2.32 13.83 -6.38
CA GLU A 246 1.91 12.50 -6.83
C GLU A 246 0.45 12.17 -6.46
N LEU A 247 0.01 12.58 -5.27
CA LEU A 247 -1.37 12.45 -4.82
C LEU A 247 -2.31 13.34 -5.64
N GLU A 248 -1.96 14.60 -5.90
CA GLU A 248 -2.72 15.53 -6.76
C GLU A 248 -2.88 14.99 -8.17
N TYR A 249 -1.77 14.53 -8.77
CA TYR A 249 -1.81 13.90 -10.08
C TYR A 249 -2.75 12.70 -10.10
N THR A 250 -2.65 11.81 -9.10
CA THR A 250 -3.50 10.61 -9.02
C THR A 250 -4.97 10.99 -8.84
N ARG A 251 -5.27 11.98 -7.98
CA ARG A 251 -6.61 12.53 -7.78
C ARG A 251 -7.20 13.04 -9.09
N ASP A 252 -6.46 13.88 -9.81
CA ASP A 252 -6.95 14.55 -11.01
C ASP A 252 -7.04 13.62 -12.22
N GLN A 253 -6.12 12.65 -12.37
CA GLN A 253 -6.19 11.68 -13.46
C GLN A 253 -7.40 10.74 -13.37
N TYR A 254 -7.81 10.39 -12.15
CA TYR A 254 -8.82 9.36 -11.92
C TYR A 254 -10.19 9.92 -11.45
N ASP A 255 -10.34 11.24 -11.30
CA ASP A 255 -11.50 11.88 -10.63
C ASP A 255 -11.82 11.18 -9.31
N LEU A 256 -10.82 11.06 -8.43
CA LEU A 256 -10.94 10.26 -7.21
C LEU A 256 -12.06 10.79 -6.31
N ARG A 257 -12.93 9.88 -5.86
CA ARG A 257 -13.98 10.17 -4.88
C ARG A 257 -13.94 9.16 -3.74
N PRO A 258 -14.36 9.54 -2.52
CA PRO A 258 -14.60 8.58 -1.46
C PRO A 258 -15.54 7.49 -1.98
N ASN A 259 -15.16 6.23 -1.82
CA ASN A 259 -15.90 5.10 -2.39
C ASN A 259 -16.34 4.06 -1.34
N MET A 260 -15.46 3.74 -0.39
CA MET A 260 -15.78 2.78 0.66
C MET A 260 -15.04 3.10 1.95
N TYR A 261 -15.78 3.17 3.05
CA TYR A 261 -15.21 3.24 4.39
C TYR A 261 -14.99 1.81 4.89
N ILE A 262 -13.82 1.53 5.46
CA ILE A 262 -13.49 0.25 6.08
C ILE A 262 -12.80 0.51 7.42
N ALA A 263 -13.38 -0.03 8.49
CA ALA A 263 -12.78 -0.08 9.81
C ALA A 263 -12.48 -1.53 10.24
N TYR A 264 -11.57 -1.68 11.18
CA TYR A 264 -11.24 -2.94 11.84
C TYR A 264 -10.44 -2.66 13.11
N ASP A 265 -10.49 -3.61 14.03
CA ASP A 265 -9.74 -3.55 15.29
C ASP A 265 -8.46 -4.36 15.12
N ARG A 266 -7.31 -3.70 15.27
CA ARG A 266 -5.99 -4.30 15.04
C ARG A 266 -5.29 -4.57 16.35
N VAL A 267 -4.76 -5.78 16.49
CA VAL A 267 -3.67 -6.10 17.42
C VAL A 267 -2.35 -6.15 16.64
N ALA A 268 -1.32 -5.44 17.10
CA ALA A 268 0.00 -5.39 16.46
C ALA A 268 1.11 -5.86 17.41
N LEU A 269 1.89 -6.84 16.96
CA LEU A 269 2.95 -7.50 17.73
C LEU A 269 4.29 -7.43 17.01
N TYR A 270 5.37 -7.37 17.78
CA TYR A 270 6.76 -7.45 17.31
C TYR A 270 7.46 -8.63 17.97
N GLY A 271 8.35 -9.28 17.22
CA GLY A 271 9.20 -10.35 17.77
C GLY A 271 10.15 -9.81 18.85
N LYS A 272 10.28 -10.54 19.96
CA LYS A 272 11.23 -10.20 21.04
C LYS A 272 12.68 -10.31 20.56
N GLU A 273 12.98 -11.37 19.82
CA GLU A 273 14.33 -11.65 19.31
C GLU A 273 14.61 -10.94 17.98
N ASP A 274 13.71 -11.11 17.01
CA ASP A 274 13.82 -10.48 15.69
C ASP A 274 12.85 -9.30 15.57
N ARG A 275 13.38 -8.08 15.67
CA ARG A 275 12.59 -6.84 15.49
C ARG A 275 12.06 -6.63 14.07
N SER A 276 12.57 -7.39 13.09
CA SER A 276 12.04 -7.39 11.72
C SER A 276 10.74 -8.19 11.60
N LEU A 277 10.50 -9.12 12.53
CA LEU A 277 9.27 -9.89 12.62
C LEU A 277 8.14 -9.02 13.20
N ARG A 278 7.08 -8.84 12.41
CA ARG A 278 5.86 -8.15 12.81
C ARG A 278 4.66 -9.03 12.49
N LEU A 279 3.75 -9.15 13.45
CA LEU A 279 2.48 -9.84 13.28
C LEU A 279 1.36 -8.85 13.54
N THR A 280 0.30 -8.90 12.74
CA THR A 280 -0.92 -8.13 13.02
C THR A 280 -2.14 -8.99 12.86
N PHE A 281 -3.12 -8.79 13.73
CA PHE A 281 -4.42 -9.44 13.71
C PHE A 281 -5.49 -8.38 13.49
N ASP A 282 -6.18 -8.45 12.36
CA ASP A 282 -7.28 -7.54 12.04
C ASP A 282 -8.61 -8.26 12.28
N GLN A 283 -9.36 -7.79 13.27
CA GLN A 283 -10.65 -8.32 13.73
C GLN A 283 -11.78 -7.34 13.40
N ARG A 284 -13.03 -7.83 13.47
CA ARG A 284 -14.26 -7.03 13.28
C ARG A 284 -14.19 -6.11 12.06
N ILE A 285 -13.73 -6.68 10.94
CA ILE A 285 -13.57 -5.96 9.67
C ILE A 285 -14.96 -5.57 9.17
N ARG A 286 -15.21 -4.27 9.05
CA ARG A 286 -16.53 -3.68 8.82
C ARG A 286 -16.50 -2.58 7.77
N ASN A 287 -17.57 -2.40 6.99
CA ASN A 287 -17.64 -1.36 5.94
C ASN A 287 -18.94 -0.54 5.93
N ARG A 288 -18.91 0.60 5.25
CA ARG A 288 -20.11 1.33 4.79
C ARG A 288 -19.87 2.02 3.45
N ARG A 289 -20.98 2.29 2.75
CA ARG A 289 -21.03 3.03 1.47
C ARG A 289 -21.56 4.46 1.58
N ARG A 290 -22.19 4.82 2.70
CA ARG A 290 -22.72 6.16 2.98
C ARG A 290 -21.96 6.79 4.15
N GLY A 291 -21.97 8.11 4.25
CA GLY A 291 -21.27 8.84 5.31
C GLY A 291 -19.76 8.57 5.31
N LEU A 292 -19.09 8.74 4.17
CA LEU A 292 -17.69 8.33 3.97
C LEU A 292 -16.64 9.27 4.57
N THR A 293 -16.84 9.67 5.83
CA THR A 293 -15.88 10.44 6.61
C THR A 293 -15.34 9.63 7.80
N LEU A 294 -14.17 10.01 8.31
CA LEU A 294 -13.46 9.30 9.37
C LEU A 294 -13.92 9.67 10.78
N ASP A 295 -14.59 10.82 10.94
CA ASP A 295 -15.13 11.32 12.22
C ASP A 295 -16.58 10.92 12.48
N GLY A 296 -17.21 10.22 11.54
CA GLY A 296 -18.58 9.71 11.69
C GLY A 296 -18.66 8.39 12.48
N GLU A 297 -19.87 7.85 12.56
CA GLU A 297 -20.17 6.63 13.33
C GLU A 297 -19.48 5.37 12.77
N GLU A 298 -19.28 4.37 13.63
CA GLU A 298 -18.77 3.07 13.22
C GLU A 298 -19.84 2.27 12.46
N PRO A 299 -19.49 1.62 11.34
CA PRO A 299 -20.45 0.80 10.62
C PRO A 299 -20.63 -0.58 11.27
N GLU A 300 -21.80 -1.19 11.06
CA GLU A 300 -22.11 -2.52 11.60
C GLU A 300 -21.90 -3.66 10.60
N ASN A 301 -21.79 -3.35 9.30
CA ASN A 301 -21.71 -4.37 8.26
C ASN A 301 -20.36 -5.11 8.29
N LEU A 302 -20.35 -6.28 8.94
CA LEU A 302 -19.17 -7.14 9.09
C LEU A 302 -18.88 -7.93 7.81
N TYR A 303 -17.59 -8.10 7.50
CA TYR A 303 -17.17 -9.01 6.44
C TYR A 303 -17.32 -10.47 6.87
N PHE A 304 -16.75 -10.78 8.04
CA PHE A 304 -16.70 -12.08 8.70
C PHE A 304 -17.75 -12.11 9.81
N GLU A 305 -18.80 -12.90 9.61
CA GLU A 305 -19.92 -13.02 10.55
C GLU A 305 -19.61 -14.02 11.67
N GLN A 306 -18.70 -14.97 11.43
CA GLN A 306 -18.31 -16.00 12.41
C GLN A 306 -17.09 -15.58 13.25
N GLY A 307 -16.65 -14.33 13.11
CA GLY A 307 -15.55 -13.77 13.90
C GLY A 307 -14.16 -14.15 13.43
N GLU A 308 -14.00 -14.57 12.15
CA GLU A 308 -12.69 -14.85 11.58
C GLU A 308 -11.77 -13.63 11.60
N VAL A 309 -10.47 -13.90 11.70
CA VAL A 309 -9.43 -12.89 11.88
C VAL A 309 -8.47 -12.92 10.71
N VAL A 310 -8.07 -11.75 10.21
CA VAL A 310 -7.02 -11.66 9.19
C VAL A 310 -5.69 -11.46 9.89
N MET A 311 -4.86 -12.49 9.88
CA MET A 311 -3.49 -12.44 10.37
C MET A 311 -2.54 -12.05 9.23
N GLU A 312 -1.64 -11.09 9.48
CA GLU A 312 -0.57 -10.70 8.55
C GLU A 312 0.78 -10.84 9.25
N ILE A 313 1.71 -11.55 8.59
CA ILE A 313 3.07 -11.77 9.09
C ILE A 313 4.05 -11.10 8.14
N LYS A 314 4.91 -10.24 8.68
CA LYS A 314 6.03 -9.60 7.99
C LYS A 314 7.32 -10.01 8.63
N CYS A 315 8.31 -10.39 7.84
CA CYS A 315 9.65 -10.67 8.33
C CYS A 315 10.68 -10.15 7.32
N GLY A 316 11.84 -9.69 7.80
CA GLY A 316 12.96 -9.27 6.96
C GLY A 316 13.74 -10.43 6.34
N SER A 317 13.56 -11.64 6.85
CA SER A 317 14.23 -12.84 6.36
C SER A 317 13.26 -14.03 6.32
N ALA A 318 13.74 -15.22 6.63
CA ALA A 318 12.91 -16.41 6.76
C ALA A 318 12.10 -16.38 8.08
N TYR A 319 11.01 -17.14 8.11
CA TYR A 319 10.23 -17.31 9.34
C TYR A 319 11.04 -18.09 10.39
N PRO A 320 11.00 -17.68 11.67
CA PRO A 320 11.54 -18.49 12.75
C PRO A 320 10.94 -19.89 12.75
N LEU A 321 11.73 -20.90 13.16
CA LEU A 321 11.30 -22.29 13.12
C LEU A 321 10.06 -22.56 13.98
N TRP A 322 9.95 -21.91 15.14
CA TRP A 322 8.78 -21.98 16.00
C TRP A 322 7.52 -21.49 15.29
N LEU A 323 7.63 -20.44 14.46
CA LEU A 323 6.50 -19.86 13.72
C LEU A 323 6.06 -20.79 12.59
N CYS A 324 7.02 -21.38 11.85
CA CYS A 324 6.74 -22.39 10.84
C CYS A 324 6.04 -23.61 11.42
N ARG A 325 6.53 -24.13 12.56
CA ARG A 325 5.92 -25.27 13.26
C ARG A 325 4.51 -24.94 13.76
N MET A 326 4.30 -23.75 14.29
CA MET A 326 3.00 -23.28 14.74
C MET A 326 1.99 -23.21 13.57
N LEU A 327 2.37 -22.57 12.46
CA LEU A 327 1.52 -22.49 11.27
C LEU A 327 1.17 -23.88 10.72
N GLY A 328 2.14 -24.79 10.67
CA GLY A 328 1.93 -26.16 10.20
C GLY A 328 1.00 -26.98 11.10
N ARG A 329 1.19 -26.90 12.43
CA ARG A 329 0.35 -27.63 13.41
C ARG A 329 -1.10 -27.16 13.43
N GLN A 330 -1.32 -25.87 13.19
CA GLN A 330 -2.65 -25.27 13.14
C GLN A 330 -3.26 -25.33 11.73
N GLU A 331 -2.58 -25.94 10.76
CA GLU A 331 -3.00 -26.03 9.35
C GLU A 331 -3.32 -24.66 8.71
N ILE A 332 -2.49 -23.66 9.01
CA ILE A 332 -2.68 -22.28 8.56
C ILE A 332 -1.92 -22.03 7.26
N TYR A 333 -2.65 -21.83 6.18
CA TYR A 333 -2.11 -21.63 4.83
C TYR A 333 -2.26 -20.18 4.34
N PRO A 334 -1.29 -19.65 3.56
CA PRO A 334 -1.32 -18.27 3.10
C PRO A 334 -2.47 -18.04 2.11
N THR A 335 -3.16 -16.92 2.26
CA THR A 335 -4.26 -16.48 1.40
C THR A 335 -3.99 -15.09 0.83
N SER A 336 -4.68 -14.74 -0.27
CA SER A 336 -4.67 -13.37 -0.79
C SER A 336 -5.92 -12.63 -0.31
N PHE A 337 -5.80 -11.83 0.74
CA PHE A 337 -6.91 -11.03 1.25
C PHE A 337 -6.69 -9.53 1.07
N SER A 338 -7.66 -8.84 0.46
CA SER A 338 -7.67 -7.38 0.29
C SER A 338 -9.00 -6.84 0.76
N LYS A 339 -9.07 -6.25 1.96
CA LYS A 339 -10.31 -5.74 2.58
C LYS A 339 -11.27 -5.05 1.59
N TYR A 340 -10.77 -4.06 0.83
CA TYR A 340 -11.59 -3.36 -0.16
C TYR A 340 -12.09 -4.26 -1.30
N GLY A 341 -11.24 -5.17 -1.79
CA GLY A 341 -11.65 -6.10 -2.85
C GLY A 341 -12.62 -7.16 -2.33
N ALA A 342 -12.44 -7.58 -1.08
CA ALA A 342 -13.28 -8.57 -0.42
C ALA A 342 -14.72 -8.05 -0.30
N PHE A 343 -14.92 -6.83 0.23
CA PHE A 343 -16.24 -6.20 0.28
C PHE A 343 -16.81 -5.90 -1.10
N TYR A 344 -16.01 -5.36 -2.02
CA TYR A 344 -16.46 -5.11 -3.40
C TYR A 344 -17.01 -6.37 -4.05
N THR A 345 -16.31 -7.51 -3.94
CA THR A 345 -16.77 -8.79 -4.48
C THR A 345 -18.02 -9.30 -3.73
N LYS A 346 -18.08 -9.20 -2.40
CA LYS A 346 -19.26 -9.61 -1.59
C LYS A 346 -20.51 -8.86 -2.04
N GLU A 347 -20.43 -7.53 -2.15
CA GLU A 347 -21.54 -6.66 -2.57
C GLU A 347 -21.97 -6.93 -4.02
N ARG A 348 -21.02 -7.17 -4.94
CA ARG A 348 -21.35 -7.48 -6.34
C ARG A 348 -22.06 -8.81 -6.48
N ASN A 349 -21.64 -9.85 -5.77
CA ASN A 349 -22.28 -11.17 -5.83
C ASN A 349 -23.73 -11.11 -5.30
N GLN A 350 -23.94 -10.45 -4.16
CA GLN A 350 -25.29 -10.24 -3.60
C GLN A 350 -26.23 -9.52 -4.59
N GLN A 351 -25.71 -8.57 -5.38
CA GLN A 351 -26.49 -7.88 -6.40
C GLN A 351 -26.88 -8.76 -7.59
N TYR A 352 -26.08 -9.79 -7.91
CA TYR A 352 -26.39 -10.74 -8.99
C TYR A 352 -27.40 -11.80 -8.52
N ASP A 353 -27.25 -12.30 -7.29
CA ASP A 353 -28.14 -13.32 -6.74
C ASP A 353 -29.57 -12.79 -6.55
N GLY A 354 -29.73 -11.50 -6.25
CA GLY A 354 -31.04 -10.83 -6.16
C GLY A 354 -31.65 -10.35 -7.48
N LYS A 355 -31.11 -10.76 -8.64
CA LYS A 355 -31.62 -10.42 -9.99
C LYS A 355 -32.04 -11.65 -10.80
N CYS A 356 -32.02 -12.84 -10.19
CA CYS A 356 -32.53 -14.07 -10.78
C CYS A 356 -33.96 -14.34 -10.28
N ASP A 357 -34.90 -13.46 -10.63
CA ASP A 357 -36.34 -13.70 -10.52
C ASP A 357 -37.03 -13.25 -11.81
#